data_AF-A0AAW0V5W6-F1
#
_entry.id   AF-A0AAW0V5W6-F1
#
_cell.length_a   1.000
_cell.length_b   1.000
_cell.length_c   1.000
_cell.angle_alpha   90.00
_cell.angle_beta   90.00
_cell.angle_gamma   90.00
#
_symmetry.space_group_name_H-M   'P 1'
#
loop_
_entity.id
_entity.type
_entity.pdbx_description
1 polymer ?
#
loop_
_entity_poly.entity_id
_entity_poly.type
_entity_poly.pdbx_seq_one_letter_code
_entity_poly.pdbx_strand_id
1 'polypeptide(L)'
;MRDCSRVFGSRVYLEPKTPRPVKKGDVILTSMPFAHAFSCNYLSMYCDACAVPLRERILQPCGGCRVVWYCSDECREDSQTWHRLECLVLKRRKHNPPNSFVRLLARVIFRLREGGDRYVEKYCEKGARRFRDLMNHYADLKTCEDMKPEIDKTLTELRHYIGERNLPNDSDLLGIFGRTLVNCFSFMDKNLLSIGCAVYLAASIFDNNCTPNCFVTFSGLKVEVRSLINMPDLDLAKCYISYTDVISTSAARREVLYKGWFFLCECKTCLDEERAKYENSIKCEHIHCISNNARSMWTPQQLMWN
;
A
#
# COMPACT_ATOMS: atom_id res chain seq x y z
N MET A 1 -4.13 22.72 37.21
CA MET A 1 -4.62 24.11 37.12
C MET A 1 -3.57 24.97 36.44
N ARG A 2 -3.83 25.37 35.19
CA ARG A 2 -3.50 26.69 34.63
C ARG A 2 -4.37 26.83 33.38
N ASP A 3 -5.44 27.58 33.61
CA ASP A 3 -6.37 28.14 32.65
C ASP A 3 -5.60 29.04 31.67
N CYS A 4 -5.93 28.93 30.38
CA CYS A 4 -5.50 29.86 29.35
C CYS A 4 -6.69 30.18 28.46
N SER A 5 -7.71 30.81 29.04
CA SER A 5 -8.78 31.49 28.35
C SER A 5 -8.52 33.01 28.34
N ARG A 6 -8.25 33.57 27.15
CA ARG A 6 -8.66 34.92 26.70
C ARG A 6 -8.29 35.12 25.21
N VAL A 7 -9.26 34.83 24.33
CA VAL A 7 -10.05 35.76 23.49
C VAL A 7 -9.22 36.60 22.49
N PHE A 8 -9.39 36.29 21.20
CA PHE A 8 -9.77 37.30 20.20
C PHE A 8 -10.69 36.64 19.16
N GLY A 9 -11.87 37.23 19.00
CA GLY A 9 -12.88 36.79 18.05
C GLY A 9 -12.49 37.14 16.63
N SER A 10 -12.38 36.12 15.78
CA SER A 10 -12.77 36.21 14.39
C SER A 10 -13.89 35.20 14.23
N ARG A 11 -15.15 35.67 14.08
CA ARG A 11 -16.21 34.84 13.51
C ARG A 11 -15.77 34.50 12.10
N VAL A 12 -15.07 33.38 11.95
CA VAL A 12 -14.91 32.74 10.66
C VAL A 12 -16.32 32.31 10.30
N TYR A 13 -16.96 33.08 9.41
CA TYR A 13 -18.12 32.59 8.69
C TYR A 13 -17.62 31.37 7.90
N LEU A 14 -17.77 30.18 8.48
CA LEU A 14 -17.63 28.95 7.74
C LEU A 14 -18.79 28.98 6.75
N GLU A 15 -18.48 29.28 5.49
CA GLU A 15 -19.45 29.12 4.42
C GLU A 15 -20.09 27.73 4.54
N PRO A 16 -21.43 27.63 4.46
CA PRO A 16 -22.11 26.35 4.55
C PRO A 16 -21.51 25.40 3.52
N LYS A 17 -20.86 24.32 3.99
CA LYS A 17 -20.34 23.28 3.11
C LYS A 17 -21.53 22.70 2.35
N THR A 18 -21.61 22.94 1.05
CA THR A 18 -22.61 22.28 0.21
C THR A 18 -22.40 20.78 0.32
N PRO A 19 -23.42 19.99 0.73
CA PRO A 19 -23.27 18.55 0.85
C PRO A 19 -22.80 17.95 -0.47
N ARG A 20 -21.80 17.07 -0.41
CA ARG A 20 -21.33 16.31 -1.57
C ARG A 20 -21.89 14.88 -1.46
N PRO A 21 -23.10 14.60 -1.98
CA PRO A 21 -23.66 13.26 -1.95
C PRO A 21 -22.85 12.30 -2.84
N VAL A 22 -22.72 11.06 -2.38
CA VAL A 22 -22.00 9.98 -3.06
C VAL A 22 -22.85 8.73 -3.01
N LYS A 23 -23.01 8.04 -4.14
CA LYS A 23 -23.70 6.77 -4.23
C LYS A 23 -22.73 5.60 -4.08
N LYS A 24 -23.25 4.44 -3.68
CA LYS A 24 -22.51 3.18 -3.74
C LYS A 24 -21.98 2.96 -5.17
N GLY A 25 -20.68 2.68 -5.28
CA GLY A 25 -19.94 2.46 -6.52
C GLY A 25 -19.20 3.69 -7.05
N ASP A 26 -19.56 4.89 -6.60
CA ASP A 26 -18.93 6.13 -7.04
C ASP A 26 -17.46 6.19 -6.62
N VAL A 27 -16.62 6.74 -7.51
CA VAL A 27 -15.21 7.05 -7.22
C VAL A 27 -15.14 8.31 -6.37
N ILE A 28 -14.61 8.20 -5.16
CA ILE A 28 -14.48 9.33 -4.22
C ILE A 28 -13.11 9.98 -4.26
N LEU A 29 -12.08 9.22 -4.65
CA LEU A 29 -10.70 9.69 -4.79
C LEU A 29 -9.96 8.89 -5.87
N THR A 30 -9.13 9.58 -6.64
CA THR A 30 -8.15 8.96 -7.53
C THR A 30 -6.76 9.48 -7.26
N SER A 31 -5.74 8.67 -7.49
CA SER A 31 -4.34 9.10 -7.36
C SER A 31 -3.47 8.38 -8.39
N MET A 32 -2.46 9.09 -8.90
CA MET A 32 -1.37 8.47 -9.67
C MET A 32 -0.21 8.17 -8.73
N PRO A 33 0.58 7.11 -8.98
CA PRO A 33 1.61 6.73 -8.05
C PRO A 33 2.71 7.80 -7.99
N PHE A 34 3.15 8.13 -6.78
CA PHE A 34 4.39 8.85 -6.55
C PHE A 34 5.60 8.03 -7.02
N ALA A 35 5.55 6.72 -6.86
CA ALA A 35 6.47 5.79 -7.50
C ALA A 35 5.80 4.42 -7.55
N HIS A 36 6.17 3.61 -8.53
CA HIS A 36 5.72 2.22 -8.65
C HIS A 36 6.87 1.33 -9.11
N ALA A 37 6.75 0.03 -8.84
CA ALA A 37 7.63 -1.00 -9.36
C ALA A 37 6.86 -2.32 -9.53
N PHE A 38 6.95 -2.92 -10.71
CA PHE A 38 6.38 -4.25 -10.98
C PHE A 38 7.13 -5.34 -10.23
N SER A 39 6.45 -6.38 -9.77
CA SER A 39 7.11 -7.60 -9.29
C SER A 39 7.94 -8.24 -10.41
N CYS A 40 9.02 -8.95 -10.06
CA CYS A 40 10.02 -9.39 -11.04
C CYS A 40 9.43 -10.23 -12.18
N ASN A 41 8.41 -11.04 -11.89
CA ASN A 41 7.72 -11.89 -12.86
C ASN A 41 6.90 -11.11 -13.91
N TYR A 42 6.67 -9.81 -13.69
CA TYR A 42 5.83 -8.97 -14.55
C TYR A 42 6.61 -7.92 -15.33
N LEU A 43 7.94 -7.85 -15.19
CA LEU A 43 8.80 -6.82 -15.80
C LEU A 43 8.76 -6.79 -17.34
N SER A 44 8.48 -7.93 -17.97
CA SER A 44 8.31 -8.06 -19.42
C SER A 44 6.85 -8.19 -19.86
N MET A 45 5.92 -8.30 -18.92
CA MET A 45 4.50 -8.53 -19.20
C MET A 45 3.68 -7.25 -19.25
N TYR A 46 4.22 -6.16 -18.71
CA TYR A 46 3.57 -4.86 -18.65
C TYR A 46 4.54 -3.77 -19.08
N CYS A 47 4.02 -2.70 -19.67
CA CYS A 47 4.80 -1.50 -19.89
C CYS A 47 5.22 -0.91 -18.54
N ASP A 48 6.52 -0.69 -18.33
CA ASP A 48 7.05 -0.15 -17.06
C ASP A 48 6.53 1.26 -16.77
N ALA A 49 6.15 2.02 -17.80
CA ALA A 49 5.65 3.39 -17.67
C ALA A 49 4.16 3.48 -17.36
N CYS A 50 3.31 2.79 -18.15
CA CYS A 50 1.85 2.99 -18.11
C CYS A 50 1.05 1.76 -17.65
N ALA A 51 1.72 0.64 -17.37
CA ALA A 51 1.10 -0.63 -17.00
C ALA A 51 0.15 -1.25 -18.03
N VAL A 52 0.18 -0.85 -19.31
CA VAL A 52 -0.54 -1.60 -20.35
C VAL A 52 0.09 -3.00 -20.49
N PRO A 53 -0.71 -4.08 -20.48
CA PRO A 53 -0.18 -5.42 -20.56
C PRO A 53 0.21 -5.80 -21.99
N LEU A 54 1.17 -6.72 -22.13
CA LEU A 54 1.66 -7.26 -23.41
C LEU A 54 0.54 -7.88 -24.25
N ARG A 55 -0.49 -8.45 -23.62
CA ARG A 55 -1.68 -9.01 -24.30
C ARG A 55 -2.55 -7.94 -24.99
N GLU A 56 -2.38 -6.66 -24.64
CA GLU A 56 -3.16 -5.54 -25.19
C GLU A 56 -2.35 -4.65 -26.13
N ARG A 57 -1.03 -4.55 -25.94
CA ARG A 57 -0.13 -3.83 -26.84
C ARG A 57 1.22 -4.54 -26.99
N ILE A 58 1.79 -4.48 -28.18
CA ILE A 58 3.17 -4.94 -28.42
C ILE A 58 4.11 -4.11 -27.56
N LEU A 59 4.93 -4.78 -26.75
CA LEU A 59 5.95 -4.13 -25.94
C LEU A 59 7.33 -4.39 -26.53
N GLN A 60 8.22 -3.39 -26.44
CA GLN A 60 9.61 -3.50 -26.83
C GLN A 60 10.51 -3.45 -25.58
N PRO A 61 11.51 -4.34 -25.47
CA PRO A 61 12.45 -4.30 -24.36
C PRO A 61 13.31 -3.03 -24.42
N CYS A 62 13.70 -2.52 -23.26
CA CYS A 62 14.71 -1.48 -23.18
C CYS A 62 16.00 -1.91 -23.90
N GLY A 63 16.50 -1.10 -24.82
CA GLY A 63 17.72 -1.41 -25.59
C GLY A 63 18.98 -1.56 -24.73
N GLY A 64 19.01 -0.95 -23.54
CA GLY A 64 20.12 -1.04 -22.60
C GLY A 64 20.11 -2.31 -21.74
N CYS A 65 19.07 -2.45 -20.89
CA CYS A 65 19.00 -3.54 -19.92
C CYS A 65 18.30 -4.81 -20.42
N ARG A 66 17.38 -4.68 -21.38
CA ARG A 66 16.44 -5.72 -21.83
C ARG A 66 15.58 -6.36 -20.72
N VAL A 67 15.46 -5.70 -19.57
CA VAL A 67 14.69 -6.19 -18.41
C VAL A 67 13.28 -5.61 -18.38
N VAL A 68 13.15 -4.28 -18.49
CA VAL A 68 11.86 -3.59 -18.54
C VAL A 68 11.44 -3.33 -19.98
N TRP A 69 10.13 -3.25 -20.21
CA TRP A 69 9.53 -3.17 -21.56
C TRP A 69 8.59 -1.98 -21.67
N TYR A 70 8.42 -1.43 -22.87
CA TYR A 70 7.63 -0.24 -23.15
C TYR A 70 6.70 -0.43 -24.34
N CYS A 71 5.49 0.13 -24.29
CA CYS A 71 4.54 0.05 -25.41
C CYS A 71 4.77 1.10 -26.50
N SER A 72 5.57 2.13 -26.21
CA SER A 72 5.87 3.22 -27.14
C SER A 72 7.14 3.95 -26.74
N ASP A 73 7.65 4.77 -27.65
CA ASP A 73 8.83 5.61 -27.41
C ASP A 73 8.54 6.70 -26.38
N GLU A 74 7.33 7.26 -26.35
CA GLU A 74 6.89 8.21 -25.32
C GLU A 74 6.95 7.58 -23.92
N CYS A 75 6.43 6.36 -23.76
CA CYS A 75 6.52 5.64 -22.47
C CYS A 75 7.97 5.37 -22.05
N ARG A 76 8.86 5.08 -23.00
CA ARG A 76 10.29 4.90 -22.74
C ARG A 76 10.94 6.20 -22.28
N GLU A 77 10.60 7.31 -22.91
CA GLU A 77 11.09 8.65 -22.58
C GLU A 77 10.57 9.13 -21.21
N ASP A 78 9.28 8.97 -20.92
CA ASP A 78 8.69 9.29 -19.62
C ASP A 78 9.41 8.56 -18.48
N SER A 79 9.75 7.29 -18.74
CA SER A 79 10.44 6.45 -17.77
C SER A 79 11.93 6.74 -17.62
N GLN A 80 12.55 7.53 -18.52
CA GLN A 80 13.98 7.84 -18.42
C GLN A 80 14.35 8.49 -17.09
N THR A 81 13.44 9.28 -16.51
CA THR A 81 13.67 10.00 -15.24
C THR A 81 14.09 9.06 -14.11
N TRP A 82 13.48 7.87 -14.00
CA TRP A 82 13.86 6.84 -13.04
C TRP A 82 14.67 5.70 -13.66
N HIS A 83 14.30 5.23 -14.84
CA HIS A 83 14.89 4.02 -15.45
C HIS A 83 16.38 4.18 -15.74
N ARG A 84 16.85 5.37 -16.14
CA ARG A 84 18.28 5.61 -16.42
C ARG A 84 19.17 5.26 -15.22
N LEU A 85 18.64 5.42 -14.01
CA LEU A 85 19.34 5.21 -12.75
C LEU A 85 19.45 3.73 -12.38
N GLU A 86 18.52 2.90 -12.85
CA GLU A 86 18.48 1.46 -12.63
C GLU A 86 18.99 0.63 -13.82
N CYS A 87 18.97 1.17 -15.04
CA CYS A 87 19.17 0.42 -16.29
C CYS A 87 20.49 -0.38 -16.29
N LEU A 88 21.61 0.23 -15.92
CA LEU A 88 22.91 -0.44 -15.90
C LEU A 88 22.96 -1.59 -14.87
N VAL A 89 22.27 -1.45 -13.75
CA VAL A 89 22.26 -2.46 -12.69
C VAL A 89 21.33 -3.60 -13.06
N LEU A 90 20.17 -3.30 -13.63
CA LEU A 90 19.26 -4.29 -14.20
C LEU A 90 19.93 -5.08 -15.34
N LYS A 91 20.74 -4.43 -16.18
CA LYS A 91 21.54 -5.11 -17.22
C LYS A 91 22.48 -6.16 -16.61
N ARG A 92 23.20 -5.79 -15.54
CA ARG A 92 24.15 -6.68 -14.84
C ARG A 92 23.44 -7.81 -14.10
N ARG A 93 22.25 -7.54 -13.56
CA ARG A 93 21.47 -8.45 -12.73
C ARG A 93 20.21 -9.00 -13.42
N LYS A 94 20.21 -9.13 -14.75
CA LYS A 94 19.00 -9.46 -15.53
C LYS A 94 18.30 -10.76 -15.10
N HIS A 95 19.05 -11.74 -14.58
CA HIS A 95 18.53 -13.02 -14.10
C HIS A 95 18.15 -13.03 -12.62
N ASN A 96 18.54 -12.00 -11.87
CA ASN A 96 18.22 -11.86 -10.45
C ASN A 96 18.04 -10.36 -10.11
N PRO A 97 17.05 -9.70 -10.72
CA PRO A 97 16.78 -8.30 -10.43
C PRO A 97 16.31 -8.15 -8.98
N PRO A 98 16.61 -7.03 -8.31
CA PRO A 98 16.07 -6.77 -6.98
C PRO A 98 14.54 -6.85 -6.96
N ASN A 99 13.98 -7.21 -5.81
CA ASN A 99 12.53 -7.30 -5.67
C ASN A 99 11.85 -5.93 -5.92
N SER A 100 10.53 -5.95 -6.10
CA SER A 100 9.76 -4.73 -6.40
C SER A 100 9.89 -3.67 -5.31
N PHE A 101 9.97 -4.06 -4.04
CA PHE A 101 10.08 -3.10 -2.94
C PHE A 101 11.43 -2.36 -2.90
N VAL A 102 12.56 -3.05 -3.12
CA VAL A 102 13.87 -2.41 -3.26
C VAL A 102 13.89 -1.45 -4.44
N ARG A 103 13.27 -1.84 -5.56
CA ARG A 103 13.14 -0.96 -6.74
C ARG A 103 12.25 0.24 -6.47
N LEU A 104 11.14 0.05 -5.75
CA LEU A 104 10.27 1.14 -5.32
C LEU A 104 11.03 2.14 -4.43
N LEU A 105 11.78 1.66 -3.42
CA LEU A 105 12.61 2.50 -2.55
C LEU A 105 13.62 3.32 -3.35
N ALA A 106 14.33 2.68 -4.29
CA ALA A 106 15.26 3.38 -5.18
C ALA A 106 14.56 4.50 -5.96
N ARG A 107 13.42 4.19 -6.60
CA ARG A 107 12.63 5.17 -7.38
C ARG A 107 12.13 6.32 -6.50
N VAL A 108 11.70 6.05 -5.26
CA VAL A 108 11.33 7.08 -4.28
C VAL A 108 12.52 7.97 -3.93
N ILE A 109 13.68 7.39 -3.57
CA ILE A 109 14.89 8.14 -3.21
C ILE A 109 15.31 9.07 -4.37
N PHE A 110 15.33 8.55 -5.60
CA PHE A 110 15.68 9.35 -6.76
C PHE A 110 14.65 10.44 -7.06
N ARG A 111 13.35 10.15 -6.96
CA ARG A 111 12.32 11.17 -7.13
C ARG A 111 12.45 12.29 -6.08
N LEU A 112 12.76 11.95 -4.83
CA LEU A 112 12.98 12.95 -3.77
C LEU A 112 14.21 13.83 -4.05
N ARG A 113 15.32 13.25 -4.52
CA ARG A 113 16.53 13.98 -4.92
C ARG A 113 16.28 14.98 -6.04
N GLU A 114 15.43 14.63 -7.01
CA GLU A 114 15.01 15.51 -8.10
C GLU A 114 13.90 16.51 -7.69
N GLY A 115 13.68 16.70 -6.38
CA GLY A 115 12.74 17.69 -5.85
C GLY A 115 11.31 17.17 -5.62
N GLY A 116 11.11 15.86 -5.65
CA GLY A 116 9.83 15.21 -5.40
C GLY A 116 9.22 15.53 -4.03
N ASP A 117 10.00 15.98 -3.04
CA ASP A 117 9.45 16.43 -1.75
C ASP A 117 8.57 17.70 -1.89
N ARG A 118 8.78 18.49 -2.96
CA ARG A 118 7.95 19.66 -3.29
C ARG A 118 6.65 19.29 -3.99
N TYR A 119 6.52 18.05 -4.48
CA TYR A 119 5.30 17.59 -5.14
C TYR A 119 4.16 17.47 -4.13
N VAL A 120 3.08 18.19 -4.39
CA VAL A 120 1.88 18.23 -3.56
C VAL A 120 0.74 17.60 -4.35
N GLU A 121 0.16 16.53 -3.83
CA GLU A 121 -1.04 15.91 -4.40
C GLU A 121 -2.28 16.35 -3.61
N LYS A 122 -3.27 16.94 -4.29
CA LYS A 122 -4.55 17.31 -3.67
C LYS A 122 -5.47 16.10 -3.59
N TYR A 123 -6.14 15.90 -2.46
CA TYR A 123 -7.17 14.88 -2.28
C TYR A 123 -8.57 15.49 -2.04
N CYS A 124 -8.64 16.78 -1.71
CA CYS A 124 -9.87 17.58 -1.76
C CYS A 124 -9.51 19.07 -1.92
N GLU A 125 -10.51 19.96 -1.94
CA GLU A 125 -10.31 21.39 -2.15
C GLU A 125 -9.32 22.03 -1.16
N LYS A 126 -9.39 21.63 0.11
CA LYS A 126 -8.56 22.15 1.21
C LYS A 126 -7.50 21.16 1.69
N GLY A 127 -7.47 19.95 1.13
CA GLY A 127 -6.64 18.84 1.59
C GLY A 127 -5.61 18.46 0.55
N ALA A 128 -4.34 18.48 0.95
CA ALA A 128 -3.24 18.07 0.10
C ALA A 128 -2.16 17.36 0.93
N ARG A 129 -1.35 16.55 0.25
CA ARG A 129 -0.35 15.71 0.89
C ARG A 129 0.95 15.67 0.09
N ARG A 130 2.07 15.68 0.80
CA ARG A 130 3.43 15.45 0.29
C ARG A 130 3.97 14.13 0.80
N PHE A 131 5.08 13.68 0.22
CA PHE A 131 5.76 12.48 0.68
C PHE A 131 6.17 12.58 2.16
N ARG A 132 6.72 13.72 2.61
CA ARG A 132 7.08 13.95 4.02
C ARG A 132 5.92 13.92 5.02
N ASP A 133 4.68 14.04 4.54
CA ASP A 133 3.48 14.01 5.37
C ASP A 133 2.97 12.57 5.61
N LEU A 134 3.54 11.58 4.90
CA LEU A 134 3.19 10.16 5.08
C LEU A 134 3.66 9.62 6.42
N MET A 135 2.87 8.74 7.05
CA MET A 135 3.26 8.07 8.29
C MET A 135 4.55 7.24 8.06
N ASN A 136 5.51 7.32 8.97
CA ASN A 136 6.80 6.65 8.80
C ASN A 136 7.07 5.52 9.80
N HIS A 137 6.35 5.46 10.93
CA HIS A 137 6.63 4.54 12.04
C HIS A 137 8.11 4.45 12.39
N TYR A 138 8.83 5.57 12.34
CA TYR A 138 10.28 5.61 12.54
C TYR A 138 10.68 5.09 13.92
N ALA A 139 9.93 5.47 14.96
CA ALA A 139 10.18 5.00 16.32
C ALA A 139 10.02 3.48 16.42
N ASP A 140 8.93 2.94 15.86
CA ASP A 140 8.64 1.51 15.88
C ASP A 140 9.70 0.72 15.11
N LEU A 141 10.10 1.18 13.91
CA LEU A 141 11.14 0.55 13.09
C LEU A 141 12.51 0.53 13.78
N LYS A 142 12.82 1.53 14.60
CA LYS A 142 14.09 1.62 15.31
C LYS A 142 14.17 0.64 16.47
N THR A 143 13.04 0.30 17.10
CA THR A 143 12.97 -0.54 18.29
C THR A 143 12.45 -1.96 18.02
N CYS A 144 11.87 -2.22 16.85
CA CYS A 144 11.32 -3.53 16.52
C CYS A 144 12.44 -4.53 16.14
N GLU A 145 12.87 -5.33 17.12
CA GLU A 145 13.91 -6.35 16.94
C GLU A 145 13.49 -7.43 15.93
N ASP A 146 12.21 -7.82 15.90
CA ASP A 146 11.69 -8.85 15.00
C ASP A 146 11.80 -8.47 13.52
N MET A 147 11.64 -7.18 13.20
CA MET A 147 11.71 -6.69 11.81
C MET A 147 13.12 -6.32 11.37
N LYS A 148 14.04 -6.12 12.33
CA LYS A 148 15.39 -5.65 12.06
C LYS A 148 16.15 -6.49 11.01
N PRO A 149 16.11 -7.83 11.02
CA PRO A 149 16.80 -8.63 10.02
C PRO A 149 16.33 -8.37 8.58
N GLU A 150 15.01 -8.25 8.35
CA GLU A 150 14.47 -8.01 7.01
C GLU A 150 14.70 -6.57 6.55
N ILE A 151 14.68 -5.60 7.48
CA ILE A 151 15.07 -4.21 7.20
C ILE A 151 16.54 -4.16 6.78
N ASP A 152 17.45 -4.72 7.58
CA ASP A 152 18.90 -4.70 7.31
C ASP A 152 19.24 -5.38 5.98
N LYS A 153 18.58 -6.51 5.68
CA LYS A 153 18.68 -7.20 4.39
C LYS A 153 18.18 -6.34 3.23
N THR A 154 17.02 -5.70 3.38
CA THR A 154 16.44 -4.83 2.33
C THR A 154 17.33 -3.61 2.08
N LEU A 155 17.82 -2.96 3.13
CA LEU A 155 18.71 -1.81 3.01
C LEU A 155 20.05 -2.20 2.40
N THR A 156 20.61 -3.35 2.76
CA THR A 156 21.84 -3.89 2.14
C THR A 156 21.65 -4.13 0.64
N GLU A 157 20.55 -4.77 0.26
CA GLU A 157 20.21 -4.98 -1.16
C GLU A 157 19.99 -3.66 -1.90
N LEU A 158 19.37 -2.66 -1.26
CA LEU A 158 19.25 -1.31 -1.80
C LEU A 158 20.62 -0.65 -1.99
N ARG A 159 21.55 -0.78 -1.04
CA ARG A 159 22.93 -0.27 -1.17
C ARG A 159 23.64 -0.89 -2.37
N HIS A 160 23.52 -2.19 -2.56
CA HIS A 160 24.08 -2.87 -3.73
C HIS A 160 23.38 -2.48 -5.04
N TYR A 161 22.10 -2.14 -4.97
CA TYR A 161 21.32 -1.77 -6.14
C TYR A 161 21.63 -0.35 -6.63
N ILE A 162 21.58 0.66 -5.76
CA ILE A 162 21.78 2.05 -6.19
C ILE A 162 23.18 2.59 -5.88
N GLY A 163 23.97 1.92 -5.04
CA GLY A 163 25.30 2.34 -4.63
C GLY A 163 25.30 3.36 -3.50
N GLU A 164 26.34 3.34 -2.66
CA GLU A 164 26.44 4.15 -1.43
C GLU A 164 26.24 5.65 -1.66
N ARG A 165 26.89 6.20 -2.71
CA ARG A 165 26.77 7.60 -3.10
C ARG A 165 25.32 8.04 -3.41
N ASN A 166 24.46 7.07 -3.70
CA ASN A 166 23.06 7.31 -4.03
C ASN A 166 22.10 7.15 -2.84
N LEU A 167 22.62 6.85 -1.65
CA LEU A 167 21.80 6.80 -0.44
C LEU A 167 21.74 8.17 0.23
N PRO A 168 20.61 8.50 0.90
CA PRO A 168 20.55 9.53 1.93
C PRO A 168 21.39 9.14 3.16
N ASN A 169 21.53 10.05 4.13
CA ASN A 169 22.05 9.67 5.46
C ASN A 169 21.12 8.65 6.14
N ASP A 170 21.62 7.92 7.14
CA ASP A 170 20.89 6.81 7.78
C ASP A 170 19.53 7.22 8.36
N SER A 171 19.42 8.43 8.94
CA SER A 171 18.17 8.92 9.50
C SER A 171 17.12 9.16 8.42
N ASP A 172 17.50 9.86 7.35
CA ASP A 172 16.61 10.12 6.22
C ASP A 172 16.26 8.83 5.48
N LEU A 173 17.23 7.91 5.34
CA LEU A 173 17.02 6.61 4.71
C LEU A 173 15.99 5.78 5.47
N LEU A 174 16.10 5.68 6.80
CA LEU A 174 15.12 4.97 7.62
C LEU A 174 13.74 5.66 7.59
N GLY A 175 13.71 7.00 7.57
CA GLY A 175 12.47 7.76 7.39
C GLY A 175 11.79 7.49 6.04
N ILE A 176 12.55 7.46 4.95
CA ILE A 176 12.05 7.14 3.60
C ILE A 176 11.61 5.68 3.53
N PHE A 177 12.38 4.76 4.12
CA PHE A 177 12.04 3.34 4.22
C PHE A 177 10.68 3.17 4.88
N GLY A 178 10.49 3.76 6.06
CA GLY A 178 9.25 3.63 6.81
C GLY A 178 8.04 4.23 6.09
N ARG A 179 8.18 5.43 5.50
CA ARG A 179 7.10 6.02 4.69
C ARG A 179 6.73 5.13 3.51
N THR A 180 7.73 4.57 2.83
CA THR A 180 7.51 3.71 1.67
C THR A 180 6.86 2.40 2.09
N LEU A 181 7.30 1.78 3.20
CA LEU A 181 6.77 0.51 3.71
C LEU A 181 5.29 0.63 4.12
N VAL A 182 4.99 1.58 5.00
CA VAL A 182 3.68 1.71 5.66
C VAL A 182 2.60 2.21 4.70
N ASN A 183 3.00 2.98 3.69
CA ASN A 183 2.08 3.59 2.73
C ASN A 183 2.13 2.89 1.36
N CYS A 184 2.69 1.69 1.33
CA CYS A 184 2.81 0.86 0.14
C CYS A 184 1.45 0.24 -0.23
N PHE A 185 1.06 0.39 -1.49
CA PHE A 185 -0.07 -0.31 -2.08
C PHE A 185 0.43 -1.41 -3.00
N SER A 186 -0.16 -2.60 -2.89
CA SER A 186 -0.06 -3.62 -3.93
C SER A 186 -1.06 -3.27 -5.03
N PHE A 187 -0.57 -2.84 -6.20
CA PHE A 187 -1.45 -2.53 -7.33
C PHE A 187 -1.74 -3.78 -8.15
N MET A 188 -2.97 -3.87 -8.65
CA MET A 188 -3.50 -5.09 -9.27
C MET A 188 -3.85 -4.89 -10.73
N ASP A 189 -3.82 -5.98 -11.49
CA ASP A 189 -4.37 -6.00 -12.85
C ASP A 189 -5.91 -6.16 -12.84
N LYS A 190 -6.51 -6.22 -14.03
CA LYS A 190 -7.97 -6.40 -14.19
C LYS A 190 -8.52 -7.74 -13.66
N ASN A 191 -7.64 -8.71 -13.40
CA ASN A 191 -7.97 -10.01 -12.83
C ASN A 191 -7.75 -10.05 -11.30
N LEU A 192 -7.55 -8.89 -10.66
CA LEU A 192 -7.24 -8.76 -9.23
C LEU A 192 -5.92 -9.43 -8.81
N LEU A 193 -5.01 -9.65 -9.77
CA LEU A 193 -3.70 -10.19 -9.48
C LEU A 193 -2.77 -9.04 -9.08
N SER A 194 -2.12 -9.16 -7.92
CA SER A 194 -1.07 -8.21 -7.52
C SER A 194 0.13 -8.32 -8.47
N ILE A 195 0.42 -7.23 -9.17
CA ILE A 195 1.47 -7.17 -10.21
C ILE A 195 2.65 -6.28 -9.82
N GLY A 196 2.57 -5.57 -8.70
CA GLY A 196 3.64 -4.73 -8.20
C GLY A 196 3.24 -3.93 -6.98
N CYS A 197 4.12 -3.01 -6.59
CA CYS A 197 3.91 -2.12 -5.47
C CYS A 197 4.09 -0.65 -5.84
N ALA A 198 3.40 0.24 -5.14
CA ALA A 198 3.43 1.68 -5.40
C ALA A 198 3.11 2.51 -4.16
N VAL A 199 3.56 3.77 -4.15
CA VAL A 199 3.18 4.77 -3.14
C VAL A 199 2.21 5.77 -3.78
N TYR A 200 1.07 6.03 -3.16
CA TYR A 200 0.05 6.98 -3.65
C TYR A 200 -0.22 8.04 -2.58
N LEU A 201 0.16 9.30 -2.80
CA LEU A 201 0.13 10.28 -1.70
C LEU A 201 -1.31 10.57 -1.26
N ALA A 202 -2.19 10.89 -2.20
CA ALA A 202 -3.58 11.21 -1.91
C ALA A 202 -4.37 9.99 -1.39
N ALA A 203 -4.08 8.78 -1.88
CA ALA A 203 -4.80 7.58 -1.43
C ALA A 203 -4.34 7.06 -0.06
N SER A 204 -3.13 7.42 0.41
CA SER A 204 -2.66 7.04 1.75
C SER A 204 -3.39 7.76 2.91
N ILE A 205 -4.42 8.57 2.65
CA ILE A 205 -5.21 9.25 3.70
C ILE A 205 -6.21 8.30 4.39
N PHE A 206 -6.57 7.19 3.75
CA PHE A 206 -7.64 6.32 4.22
C PHE A 206 -7.12 5.31 5.23
N ASP A 207 -7.63 5.37 6.45
CA ASP A 207 -7.29 4.40 7.49
C ASP A 207 -7.96 3.05 7.26
N ASN A 208 -7.43 2.05 7.97
CA ASN A 208 -7.95 0.68 7.92
C ASN A 208 -9.21 0.50 8.78
N ASN A 209 -10.18 -0.24 8.24
CA ASN A 209 -11.25 -0.87 9.00
C ASN A 209 -11.55 -2.24 8.40
N CYS A 210 -11.68 -3.29 9.22
CA CYS A 210 -11.98 -4.64 8.71
C CYS A 210 -13.44 -4.81 8.24
N THR A 211 -14.29 -3.81 8.49
CA THR A 211 -15.58 -3.59 7.83
C THR A 211 -15.53 -2.28 7.06
N PRO A 212 -14.80 -2.23 5.92
CA PRO A 212 -14.57 -0.99 5.22
C PRO A 212 -15.85 -0.48 4.57
N ASN A 213 -15.97 0.83 4.42
CA ASN A 213 -17.03 1.47 3.63
C ASN A 213 -16.53 1.96 2.26
N CYS A 214 -15.26 1.74 1.95
CA CYS A 214 -14.63 2.02 0.67
C CYS A 214 -13.82 0.81 0.18
N PHE A 215 -13.66 0.70 -1.13
CA PHE A 215 -12.86 -0.35 -1.77
C PHE A 215 -11.87 0.25 -2.76
N VAL A 216 -10.66 -0.32 -2.81
CA VAL A 216 -9.58 0.15 -3.68
C VAL A 216 -9.58 -0.66 -4.97
N THR A 217 -9.62 0.03 -6.10
CA THR A 217 -9.51 -0.54 -7.45
C THR A 217 -8.40 0.14 -8.23
N PHE A 218 -7.97 -0.47 -9.33
CA PHE A 218 -6.91 0.06 -10.17
C PHE A 218 -7.34 0.12 -11.63
N SER A 219 -7.05 1.25 -12.28
CA SER A 219 -7.17 1.44 -13.72
C SER A 219 -5.76 1.70 -14.27
N GLY A 220 -5.09 0.63 -14.70
CA GLY A 220 -3.64 0.66 -14.92
C GLY A 220 -2.92 0.98 -13.61
N LEU A 221 -2.08 2.00 -13.61
CA LEU A 221 -1.41 2.50 -12.40
C LEU A 221 -2.27 3.46 -11.57
N LYS A 222 -3.42 3.92 -12.06
CA LYS A 222 -4.24 4.87 -11.31
C LYS A 222 -5.02 4.12 -10.25
N VAL A 223 -4.85 4.50 -8.98
CA VAL A 223 -5.69 3.99 -7.90
C VAL A 223 -7.02 4.74 -7.88
N GLU A 224 -8.11 4.01 -7.67
CA GLU A 224 -9.47 4.54 -7.54
C GLU A 224 -10.09 3.99 -6.25
N VAL A 225 -10.41 4.89 -5.32
CA VAL A 225 -11.13 4.55 -4.09
C VAL A 225 -12.61 4.77 -4.33
N ARG A 226 -13.40 3.70 -4.16
CA ARG A 226 -14.83 3.66 -4.47
C ARG A 226 -15.66 3.46 -3.21
N SER A 227 -16.79 4.15 -3.11
CA SER A 227 -17.70 3.97 -1.98
C SER A 227 -18.44 2.63 -2.07
N LEU A 228 -18.56 1.93 -0.94
CA LEU A 228 -19.40 0.73 -0.79
C LEU A 228 -20.81 1.05 -0.27
N ILE A 229 -21.05 2.30 0.12
CA ILE A 229 -22.31 2.78 0.72
C ILE A 229 -22.79 4.08 0.06
N ASN A 230 -24.04 4.45 0.30
CA ASN A 230 -24.51 5.81 0.00
C ASN A 230 -24.09 6.74 1.15
N MET A 231 -23.54 7.90 0.83
CA MET A 231 -23.17 8.95 1.78
C MET A 231 -23.89 10.25 1.42
N PRO A 232 -24.73 10.81 2.30
CA PRO A 232 -25.40 12.09 2.04
C PRO A 232 -24.44 13.28 1.90
N ASP A 233 -23.34 13.26 2.65
CA ASP A 233 -22.21 14.16 2.50
C ASP A 233 -20.90 13.38 2.63
N LEU A 234 -19.99 13.56 1.67
CA LEU A 234 -18.67 12.93 1.69
C LEU A 234 -17.79 13.57 2.77
N ASP A 235 -17.36 12.72 3.70
CA ASP A 235 -16.36 13.01 4.71
C ASP A 235 -15.23 11.97 4.59
N LEU A 236 -14.14 12.36 3.93
CA LEU A 236 -13.00 11.47 3.67
C LEU A 236 -12.37 10.94 4.96
N ALA A 237 -12.50 11.65 6.10
CA ALA A 237 -12.00 11.19 7.39
C ALA A 237 -12.83 10.03 7.99
N LYS A 238 -14.03 9.78 7.46
CA LYS A 238 -14.90 8.65 7.83
C LYS A 238 -14.92 7.57 6.75
N CYS A 239 -14.06 7.68 5.74
CA CYS A 239 -13.88 6.67 4.72
C CYS A 239 -12.73 5.74 5.14
N TYR A 240 -13.01 4.44 5.14
CA TYR A 240 -12.05 3.42 5.53
C TYR A 240 -11.92 2.38 4.42
N ILE A 241 -10.69 1.98 4.14
CA ILE A 241 -10.37 0.83 3.29
C ILE A 241 -9.94 -0.35 4.19
N SER A 242 -9.78 -1.54 3.61
CA SER A 242 -9.13 -2.65 4.33
C SER A 242 -7.70 -2.80 3.83
N TYR A 243 -6.73 -2.85 4.74
CA TYR A 243 -5.33 -3.12 4.41
C TYR A 243 -5.03 -4.62 4.33
N THR A 244 -5.97 -5.46 4.79
CA THR A 244 -5.82 -6.91 4.87
C THR A 244 -7.07 -7.60 4.30
N ASP A 245 -7.01 -8.92 4.15
CA ASP A 245 -8.15 -9.72 3.71
C ASP A 245 -9.23 -9.77 4.82
N VAL A 246 -10.43 -9.31 4.49
CA VAL A 246 -11.58 -9.28 5.39
C VAL A 246 -12.16 -10.67 5.69
N ILE A 247 -11.81 -11.67 4.88
CA ILE A 247 -12.22 -13.08 5.07
C ILE A 247 -11.42 -13.74 6.18
N SER A 248 -10.16 -13.32 6.39
CA SER A 248 -9.28 -13.86 7.43
C SER A 248 -9.85 -13.65 8.84
N THR A 249 -9.40 -14.42 9.81
CA THR A 249 -9.83 -14.31 11.22
C THR A 249 -9.38 -12.99 11.84
N SER A 250 -10.05 -12.56 12.91
CA SER A 250 -9.72 -11.35 13.65
C SER A 250 -8.30 -11.37 14.21
N ALA A 251 -7.83 -12.53 14.67
CA ALA A 251 -6.45 -12.72 15.10
C ALA A 251 -5.46 -12.56 13.94
N ALA A 252 -5.69 -13.24 12.81
CA ALA A 252 -4.82 -13.16 11.63
C ALA A 252 -4.78 -11.73 11.04
N ARG A 253 -5.94 -11.06 10.95
CA ARG A 253 -6.00 -9.66 10.50
C ARG A 253 -5.19 -8.75 11.42
N ARG A 254 -5.34 -8.87 12.75
CA ARG A 254 -4.57 -8.05 13.72
C ARG A 254 -3.07 -8.34 13.65
N GLU A 255 -2.66 -9.58 13.44
CA GLU A 255 -1.25 -9.95 13.28
C GLU A 255 -0.64 -9.30 12.03
N VAL A 256 -1.32 -9.40 10.88
CA VAL A 256 -0.89 -8.77 9.62
C VAL A 256 -0.79 -7.25 9.77
N LEU A 257 -1.81 -6.62 10.37
CA LEU A 257 -1.83 -5.17 10.58
C LEU A 257 -0.72 -4.71 11.52
N TYR A 258 -0.46 -5.45 12.59
CA TYR A 258 0.63 -5.13 13.52
C TYR A 258 2.00 -5.24 12.83
N LYS A 259 2.25 -6.34 12.12
CA LYS A 259 3.53 -6.57 11.43
C LYS A 259 3.79 -5.60 10.27
N GLY A 260 2.75 -5.16 9.56
CA GLY A 260 2.89 -4.28 8.39
C GLY A 260 2.73 -2.78 8.69
N TRP A 261 1.93 -2.43 9.70
CA TRP A 261 1.50 -1.05 9.97
C TRP A 261 1.59 -0.64 11.45
N PHE A 262 2.16 -1.48 12.32
CA PHE A 262 2.47 -1.13 13.71
C PHE A 262 1.26 -0.70 14.57
N PHE A 263 0.06 -1.20 14.25
CA PHE A 263 -1.13 -0.96 15.07
C PHE A 263 -1.98 -2.23 15.24
N LEU A 264 -2.75 -2.27 16.33
CA LEU A 264 -3.76 -3.29 16.57
C LEU A 264 -5.14 -2.72 16.20
N CYS A 265 -5.85 -3.40 15.31
CA CYS A 265 -7.17 -2.94 14.88
C CYS A 265 -8.21 -3.12 16.00
N GLU A 266 -8.93 -2.04 16.31
CA GLU A 266 -10.00 -1.98 17.31
C GLU A 266 -11.39 -1.81 16.67
N CYS A 267 -11.54 -2.13 15.38
CA CYS A 267 -12.84 -2.07 14.72
C CYS A 267 -13.84 -3.07 15.34
N LYS A 268 -15.14 -2.81 15.14
CA LYS A 268 -16.23 -3.65 15.67
C LYS A 268 -16.01 -5.14 15.41
N THR A 269 -15.57 -5.52 14.22
CA THR A 269 -15.34 -6.93 13.87
C THR A 269 -14.17 -7.55 14.62
N CYS A 270 -13.10 -6.79 14.87
CA CYS A 270 -11.93 -7.28 15.60
C CYS A 270 -12.17 -7.36 17.12
N LEU A 271 -13.15 -6.63 17.65
CA LEU A 271 -13.57 -6.66 19.05
C LEU A 271 -14.78 -7.56 19.32
N ASP A 272 -15.34 -8.21 18.29
CA ASP A 272 -16.50 -9.08 18.43
C ASP A 272 -16.07 -10.47 18.93
N GLU A 273 -16.10 -10.65 20.25
CA GLU A 273 -15.72 -11.90 20.91
C GLU A 273 -16.64 -13.07 20.55
N GLU A 274 -17.93 -12.83 20.30
CA GLU A 274 -18.87 -13.87 19.89
C GLU A 274 -18.54 -14.37 18.48
N ARG A 275 -18.32 -13.44 17.53
CA ARG A 275 -17.86 -13.80 16.20
C ARG A 275 -16.56 -14.60 16.26
N ALA A 276 -15.59 -14.16 17.05
CA ALA A 276 -14.27 -14.79 17.17
C ALA A 276 -14.34 -16.28 17.54
N LYS A 277 -15.33 -16.70 18.34
CA LYS A 277 -15.56 -18.12 18.70
C LYS A 277 -15.84 -18.99 17.47
N TYR A 278 -16.42 -18.41 16.42
CA TYR A 278 -16.89 -19.14 15.25
C TYR A 278 -15.98 -19.04 14.03
N GLU A 279 -15.03 -18.07 13.99
CA GLU A 279 -14.19 -17.78 12.82
C GLU A 279 -13.33 -18.96 12.35
N ASN A 280 -12.98 -19.88 13.26
CA ASN A 280 -12.25 -21.12 12.96
C ASN A 280 -13.06 -22.38 13.31
N SER A 281 -14.38 -22.27 13.44
CA SER A 281 -15.24 -23.39 13.84
C SER A 281 -15.95 -23.99 12.64
N ILE A 282 -16.16 -25.31 12.70
CA ILE A 282 -17.09 -26.02 11.80
C ILE A 282 -18.26 -26.49 12.66
N LYS A 283 -19.49 -26.23 12.19
CA LYS A 283 -20.69 -26.73 12.87
C LYS A 283 -20.78 -28.24 12.66
N CYS A 284 -20.77 -29.00 13.75
CA CYS A 284 -21.09 -30.43 13.68
C CYS A 284 -22.56 -30.61 13.29
N GLU A 285 -22.83 -31.39 12.25
CA GLU A 285 -24.20 -31.69 11.78
C GLU A 285 -24.94 -32.68 12.72
N HIS A 286 -24.21 -33.35 13.61
CA HIS A 286 -24.80 -34.26 14.56
C HIS A 286 -25.52 -33.49 15.69
N ILE A 287 -26.86 -33.54 15.70
CA ILE A 287 -27.75 -32.81 16.64
C ILE A 287 -27.40 -33.04 18.12
N HIS A 288 -26.76 -34.17 18.45
CA HIS A 288 -26.36 -34.52 19.82
C HIS A 288 -24.86 -34.39 20.09
N CYS A 289 -24.11 -33.63 19.28
CA CYS A 289 -22.70 -33.36 19.57
C CYS A 289 -22.58 -32.50 20.84
N ILE A 290 -22.27 -33.13 21.98
CA ILE A 290 -22.09 -32.44 23.27
C ILE A 290 -20.72 -31.73 23.24
N SER A 291 -20.74 -30.43 23.50
CA SER A 291 -19.69 -29.43 23.30
C SER A 291 -18.34 -29.64 24.03
N ASN A 292 -18.12 -30.76 24.71
CA ASN A 292 -16.94 -30.97 25.56
C ASN A 292 -15.83 -31.86 24.96
N ASN A 293 -16.08 -32.56 23.84
CA ASN A 293 -15.09 -33.51 23.28
C ASN A 293 -14.44 -33.07 21.95
N ALA A 294 -14.77 -31.91 21.38
CA ALA A 294 -14.25 -31.53 20.06
C ALA A 294 -12.81 -30.97 20.06
N ARG A 295 -12.22 -30.70 21.23
CA ARG A 295 -10.83 -30.16 21.32
C ARG A 295 -9.74 -31.19 21.01
N SER A 296 -10.03 -32.49 20.96
CA SER A 296 -9.03 -33.55 20.80
C SER A 296 -8.91 -34.16 19.41
N MET A 297 -9.77 -33.80 18.44
CA MET A 297 -9.86 -34.50 17.14
C MET A 297 -9.25 -33.78 15.93
N TRP A 298 -8.70 -32.57 16.10
CA TRP A 298 -8.14 -31.82 14.96
C TRP A 298 -6.66 -31.53 15.18
N THR A 299 -5.82 -32.56 15.05
CA THR A 299 -4.42 -32.35 14.69
C THR A 299 -4.34 -32.18 13.16
N PRO A 300 -3.58 -31.21 12.63
CA PRO A 300 -3.51 -30.93 11.18
C PRO A 300 -2.97 -32.06 10.26
N GLN A 301 -2.81 -33.29 10.75
CA GLN A 301 -2.15 -34.38 10.02
C GLN A 301 -3.10 -35.27 9.20
N GLN A 302 -4.41 -35.03 9.20
CA GLN A 302 -5.37 -35.93 8.51
C GLN A 302 -6.00 -35.41 7.22
N LEU A 303 -5.55 -34.26 6.69
CA LEU A 303 -5.90 -33.84 5.33
C LEU A 303 -4.83 -34.31 4.33
N MET A 304 -4.64 -35.63 4.22
CA MET A 304 -4.10 -36.21 3.00
C MET A 304 -5.28 -36.60 2.11
N TRP A 305 -5.23 -36.11 0.89
CA TRP A 305 -6.20 -36.24 -0.17
C TRP A 305 -6.45 -37.71 -0.52
N ASN A 306 -7.73 -38.08 -0.65
CA ASN A 306 -8.17 -39.13 -1.57
C ASN A 306 -8.88 -38.45 -2.73
#